data_AF-K3VBQ2-F1
#
_entry.id   AF-K3VBQ2-F1
#
_cell.length_a   1.000
_cell.length_b   1.000
_cell.length_c   1.000
_cell.angle_alpha   90.00
_cell.angle_beta   90.00
_cell.angle_gamma   90.00
#
_symmetry.space_group_name_H-M   'P 1'
#
loop_
_entity.id
_entity.type
_entity.pdbx_description
1 polymer ?
#
loop_
_entity_poly.entity_id
_entity_poly.type
_entity_poly.pdbx_seq_one_letter_code
_entity_poly.pdbx_strand_id
1 'polypeptide(L)'
;MQIYAILTFLFGFSLAQDDYDPSTNYRPRNITGLGDFYSWVGSYYNATAIVELEFLFGREFGKPLCPQLENQTYTTKFDVVLSILERGHWNSGGNSVIFLLTLLPQISPPFNVSNLTFENMWEWRQLGLSHPIYSASLVDHKSSGPWRPESGSSPDLFNFTTSQVSGGAYNISGTLYSHRDPAGPSYFGILSGLPVCDSSKQADGALVTMLRDPEGEALGEFQYPHTSIQFDNKTVNFTLDASFHSTSNVHENSTSEHITVSGLLRVRFSGVLDAYHSDTLSLKDNTPTWLRTVGFSNDSSNIGYLESSAGKLYLGIALPSIVTILAVVTTAL
;
A
#
# COMPACT_ATOMS: atom_id res chain seq x y z
N MET A 1 -37.79 39.78 -42.45
CA MET A 1 -36.71 39.93 -41.44
C MET A 1 -36.71 38.67 -40.59
N GLN A 2 -35.74 37.79 -40.82
CA GLN A 2 -35.68 36.45 -40.21
C GLN A 2 -34.56 36.47 -39.17
N ILE A 3 -34.90 36.28 -37.91
CA ILE A 3 -33.94 36.16 -36.81
C ILE A 3 -33.62 34.68 -36.67
N TYR A 4 -32.39 34.27 -36.98
CA TYR A 4 -31.89 32.93 -36.69
C TYR A 4 -31.26 32.94 -35.30
N ALA A 5 -31.95 32.33 -34.34
CA ALA A 5 -31.38 32.03 -33.03
C ALA A 5 -30.48 30.79 -33.17
N ILE A 6 -29.17 30.96 -33.02
CA ILE A 6 -28.23 29.85 -32.96
C ILE A 6 -28.26 29.31 -31.53
N LEU A 7 -28.89 28.15 -31.35
CA LEU A 7 -28.86 27.40 -30.10
C LEU A 7 -27.50 26.68 -30.02
N THR A 8 -26.57 27.22 -29.24
CA THR A 8 -25.29 26.55 -28.94
C THR A 8 -25.55 25.41 -27.95
N PHE A 9 -25.64 24.19 -28.46
CA PHE A 9 -25.53 22.98 -27.65
C PHE A 9 -24.07 22.80 -27.22
N LEU A 10 -23.77 23.10 -25.96
CA LEU A 10 -22.58 22.59 -25.29
C LEU A 10 -22.75 21.07 -25.13
N PHE A 11 -22.25 20.30 -26.09
CA PHE A 11 -22.02 18.87 -25.89
C PHE A 11 -20.82 18.71 -24.96
N GLY A 12 -21.09 18.72 -23.65
CA GLY A 12 -20.18 18.12 -22.68
C GLY A 12 -20.24 16.62 -22.86
N PHE A 13 -19.22 16.03 -23.49
CA PHE A 13 -19.02 14.59 -23.39
C PHE A 13 -18.50 14.31 -21.98
N SER A 14 -19.40 13.99 -21.05
CA SER A 14 -19.05 13.40 -19.77
C SER A 14 -18.73 11.91 -20.01
N LEU A 15 -17.44 11.58 -20.00
CA LEU A 15 -17.03 10.24 -19.61
C LEU A 15 -16.38 10.40 -18.23
N ALA A 16 -16.92 9.63 -17.26
CA ALA A 16 -16.50 9.49 -15.86
C ALA A 16 -16.98 10.52 -14.81
N GLN A 17 -18.28 10.88 -14.76
CA GLN A 17 -18.78 11.81 -13.72
C GLN A 17 -19.55 11.16 -12.55
N ASP A 18 -20.15 9.97 -12.67
CA ASP A 18 -21.12 9.57 -11.62
C ASP A 18 -20.53 9.08 -10.29
N ASP A 19 -19.21 8.83 -10.16
CA ASP A 19 -18.62 8.30 -8.91
C ASP A 19 -17.20 8.81 -8.58
N TYR A 20 -16.69 9.82 -9.30
CA TYR A 20 -15.36 10.38 -9.04
C TYR A 20 -15.44 11.67 -8.20
N ASP A 21 -14.84 11.63 -7.01
CA ASP A 21 -14.66 12.80 -6.15
C ASP A 21 -13.18 13.24 -6.14
N PRO A 22 -12.83 14.39 -6.76
CA PRO A 22 -11.46 14.89 -6.80
C PRO A 22 -10.94 15.35 -5.43
N SER A 23 -11.79 15.49 -4.42
CA SER A 23 -11.39 15.81 -3.04
C SER A 23 -10.94 14.59 -2.23
N THR A 24 -11.10 13.39 -2.79
CA THR A 24 -10.62 12.13 -2.22
C THR A 24 -9.31 11.70 -2.86
N ASN A 25 -8.54 10.85 -2.18
CA ASN A 25 -7.32 10.22 -2.70
C ASN A 25 -7.60 8.95 -3.54
N TYR A 26 -8.82 8.79 -4.06
CA TYR A 26 -9.24 7.63 -4.82
C TYR A 26 -9.37 7.91 -6.31
N ARG A 27 -9.17 6.86 -7.10
CA ARG A 27 -9.41 6.83 -8.55
C ARG A 27 -10.89 6.63 -8.87
N PRO A 28 -11.33 6.97 -10.09
CA PRO A 28 -12.66 6.60 -10.58
C PRO A 28 -12.93 5.09 -10.45
N ARG A 29 -14.13 4.71 -9.99
CA ARG A 29 -14.49 3.30 -9.72
C ARG A 29 -14.77 2.47 -10.99
N ASN A 30 -14.93 3.11 -12.14
CA ASN A 30 -15.36 2.47 -13.39
C ASN A 30 -14.20 1.99 -14.30
N ILE A 31 -12.97 1.95 -13.78
CA ILE A 31 -11.80 1.50 -14.54
C ILE A 31 -11.80 -0.04 -14.58
N THR A 32 -12.12 -0.60 -15.74
CA THR A 32 -12.20 -2.05 -15.93
C THR A 32 -10.82 -2.69 -15.76
N GLY A 33 -10.73 -3.76 -14.95
CA GLY A 33 -9.49 -4.53 -14.74
C GLY A 33 -8.52 -3.94 -13.71
N LEU A 34 -8.85 -2.81 -13.08
CA LEU A 34 -8.00 -2.18 -12.05
C LEU A 34 -8.05 -2.97 -10.73
N GLY A 35 -9.24 -3.39 -10.29
CA GLY A 35 -9.42 -4.03 -8.98
C GLY A 35 -9.40 -3.04 -7.81
N ASP A 36 -9.85 -3.48 -6.63
CA ASP A 36 -9.95 -2.62 -5.43
C ASP A 36 -8.57 -2.22 -4.90
N PHE A 37 -7.59 -3.13 -4.99
CA PHE A 37 -6.21 -2.90 -4.53
C PHE A 37 -5.56 -1.66 -5.16
N TYR A 38 -5.82 -1.44 -6.45
CA TYR A 38 -5.27 -0.32 -7.21
C TYR A 38 -6.23 0.88 -7.27
N SER A 39 -7.22 0.99 -6.36
CA SER A 39 -8.21 2.08 -6.41
C SER A 39 -7.71 3.42 -5.84
N TRP A 40 -6.49 3.47 -5.29
CA TRP A 40 -5.93 4.67 -4.67
C TRP A 40 -5.00 5.39 -5.63
N VAL A 41 -4.94 6.71 -5.53
CA VAL A 41 -3.96 7.52 -6.26
C VAL A 41 -2.58 7.29 -5.65
N GLY A 42 -1.60 6.99 -6.49
CA GLY A 42 -0.25 6.70 -6.01
C GLY A 42 0.63 5.93 -6.98
N SER A 43 1.78 5.49 -6.46
CA SER A 43 2.75 4.66 -7.17
C SER A 43 2.84 3.27 -6.54
N TYR A 44 2.82 2.25 -7.39
CA TYR A 44 2.87 0.84 -7.01
C TYR A 44 4.15 0.23 -7.56
N TYR A 45 4.91 -0.46 -6.72
CA TYR A 45 6.19 -1.05 -7.09
C TYR A 45 6.15 -2.56 -6.88
N ASN A 46 6.50 -3.29 -7.93
CA ASN A 46 6.61 -4.74 -7.90
C ASN A 46 8.06 -5.13 -7.58
N ALA A 47 8.23 -6.09 -6.67
CA ALA A 47 9.54 -6.62 -6.32
C ALA A 47 9.45 -8.07 -5.85
N THR A 48 10.62 -8.66 -5.59
CA THR A 48 10.75 -9.86 -4.77
C THR A 48 11.47 -9.48 -3.49
N ALA A 49 10.83 -9.72 -2.34
CA ALA A 49 11.43 -9.46 -1.03
C ALA A 49 12.13 -10.69 -0.48
N ILE A 50 13.26 -10.43 0.18
CA ILE A 50 13.92 -11.38 1.06
C ILE A 50 13.43 -11.09 2.48
N VAL A 51 12.93 -12.13 3.13
CA VAL A 51 12.44 -12.10 4.50
C VAL A 51 13.32 -13.00 5.34
N GLU A 52 13.93 -12.44 6.37
CA GLU A 52 14.84 -13.13 7.28
C GLU A 52 14.27 -13.10 8.70
N LEU A 53 14.30 -14.26 9.36
CA LEU A 53 13.91 -14.46 10.74
C LEU A 53 15.10 -15.02 11.50
N GLU A 54 15.61 -14.23 12.43
CA GLU A 54 16.67 -14.61 13.37
C GLU A 54 16.02 -14.93 14.72
N PHE A 55 16.08 -16.19 15.15
CA PHE A 55 15.48 -16.63 16.42
C PHE A 55 16.40 -16.27 17.59
N LEU A 56 15.84 -15.64 18.62
CA LEU A 56 16.60 -15.22 19.81
C LEU A 56 16.07 -15.86 21.10
N PHE A 57 14.74 -15.99 21.23
CA PHE A 57 14.10 -16.42 22.47
C PHE A 57 13.07 -17.52 22.25
N GLY A 58 12.96 -18.41 23.24
CA GLY A 58 11.87 -19.39 23.33
C GLY A 58 10.54 -18.77 23.75
N ARG A 59 9.66 -19.61 24.31
CA ARG A 59 8.27 -19.26 24.69
C ARG A 59 8.15 -17.99 25.53
N GLU A 60 9.07 -17.79 26.46
CA GLU A 60 9.15 -16.59 27.27
C GLU A 60 10.46 -15.88 26.91
N PHE A 61 10.45 -14.55 26.87
CA PHE A 61 11.65 -13.76 26.66
C PHE A 61 12.75 -14.14 27.66
N GLY A 62 13.97 -14.30 27.16
CA GLY A 62 15.11 -14.74 27.97
C GLY A 62 15.16 -16.24 28.28
N LYS A 63 14.18 -17.05 27.83
CA LYS A 63 14.29 -18.52 27.89
C LYS A 63 15.09 -19.04 26.69
N PRO A 64 15.86 -20.13 26.90
CA PRO A 64 16.67 -20.71 25.85
C PRO A 64 15.80 -21.19 24.69
N LEU A 65 16.33 -21.06 23.48
CA LEU A 65 15.77 -21.68 22.29
C LEU A 65 15.91 -23.19 22.35
N CYS A 66 15.10 -23.89 21.54
CA CYS A 66 15.36 -25.30 21.30
C CYS A 66 16.58 -25.46 20.37
N PRO A 67 17.34 -26.57 20.49
CA PRO A 67 18.56 -26.78 19.68
C PRO A 67 18.34 -26.69 18.17
N GLN A 68 17.12 -26.93 17.68
CA GLN A 68 16.74 -26.85 16.27
C GLN A 68 16.70 -25.41 15.74
N LEU A 69 16.55 -24.41 16.61
CA LEU A 69 16.45 -22.99 16.25
C LEU A 69 17.67 -22.17 16.68
N GLU A 70 18.51 -22.71 17.55
CA GLU A 70 19.74 -22.05 17.98
C GLU A 70 20.68 -21.78 16.80
N ASN A 71 21.17 -20.53 16.71
CA ASN A 71 22.09 -20.06 15.67
C ASN A 71 21.58 -20.28 14.23
N GLN A 72 20.26 -20.37 14.06
CA GLN A 72 19.64 -20.45 12.74
C GLN A 72 19.00 -19.12 12.34
N THR A 73 19.14 -18.79 11.07
CA THR A 73 18.36 -17.76 10.41
C THR A 73 17.52 -18.44 9.34
N TYR A 74 16.21 -18.24 9.42
CA TYR A 74 15.30 -18.70 8.37
C TYR A 74 15.17 -17.59 7.33
N THR A 75 15.36 -17.93 6.06
CA THR A 75 15.26 -16.98 4.95
C THR A 75 14.29 -17.51 3.91
N THR A 76 13.34 -16.67 3.49
CA THR A 76 12.37 -16.99 2.44
C THR A 76 12.13 -15.80 1.51
N LYS A 77 11.45 -16.04 0.40
CA LYS A 77 11.15 -15.04 -0.62
C LYS A 77 9.65 -14.87 -0.82
N PHE A 78 9.24 -13.63 -1.06
CA PHE A 78 7.88 -13.24 -1.37
C PHE A 78 7.87 -12.36 -2.61
N ASP A 79 6.85 -12.51 -3.44
CA ASP A 79 6.51 -11.44 -4.37
C ASP A 79 5.85 -10.33 -3.55
N VAL A 80 6.19 -9.07 -3.83
CA VAL A 80 5.68 -7.94 -3.05
C VAL A 80 5.19 -6.83 -3.94
N VAL A 81 4.11 -6.18 -3.49
CA VAL A 81 3.68 -4.89 -4.00
C VAL A 81 3.81 -3.88 -2.87
N LEU A 82 4.66 -2.88 -3.08
CA LEU A 82 4.74 -1.70 -2.23
C LEU A 82 3.94 -0.58 -2.88
N SER A 83 2.89 -0.14 -2.20
CA SER A 83 2.09 1.00 -2.62
C SER A 83 2.51 2.23 -1.83
N ILE A 84 2.88 3.31 -2.51
CA ILE A 84 3.11 4.64 -1.93
C ILE A 84 2.00 5.54 -2.45
N LEU A 85 1.13 5.98 -1.54
CA LEU A 85 -0.20 6.49 -1.88
C LEU A 85 -0.38 7.93 -1.41
N GLU A 86 -1.19 8.66 -2.16
CA GLU A 86 -1.66 9.99 -1.80
C GLU A 86 -2.49 9.94 -0.51
N ARG A 87 -2.35 10.96 0.32
CA ARG A 87 -3.16 11.13 1.54
C ARG A 87 -4.57 11.59 1.21
N GLY A 88 -5.56 11.02 1.90
CA GLY A 88 -6.92 11.51 1.90
C GLY A 88 -7.18 12.51 3.03
N HIS A 89 -8.29 13.24 2.92
CA HIS A 89 -8.77 14.16 3.97
C HIS A 89 -9.13 13.44 5.29
N TRP A 90 -9.36 12.13 5.23
CA TRP A 90 -9.63 11.27 6.38
C TRP A 90 -8.36 10.92 7.18
N ASN A 91 -7.16 11.11 6.60
CA ASN A 91 -5.90 10.90 7.31
C ASN A 91 -5.61 12.08 8.24
N SER A 92 -5.75 11.88 9.55
CA SER A 92 -5.47 12.92 10.55
C SER A 92 -4.00 13.00 10.98
N GLY A 93 -3.17 12.11 10.45
CA GLY A 93 -1.73 12.04 10.68
C GLY A 93 -0.89 13.21 10.15
N GLY A 94 0.40 13.21 10.47
CA GLY A 94 1.39 14.20 10.02
C GLY A 94 2.28 13.71 8.87
N ASN A 95 2.26 12.41 8.55
CA ASN A 95 3.07 11.81 7.49
C ASN A 95 2.77 12.41 6.11
N SER A 96 3.71 12.40 5.16
CA SER A 96 3.45 13.01 3.84
C SER A 96 2.64 12.11 2.88
N VAL A 97 2.67 10.80 3.10
CA VAL A 97 2.07 9.77 2.23
C VAL A 97 1.51 8.64 3.08
N ILE A 98 0.90 7.65 2.44
CA ILE A 98 0.57 6.35 3.04
C ILE A 98 1.42 5.29 2.35
N PHE A 99 2.00 4.35 3.08
CA PHE A 99 2.56 3.15 2.48
C PHE A 99 1.75 1.92 2.87
N LEU A 100 1.69 0.97 1.93
CA LEU A 100 1.10 -0.35 2.10
C LEU A 100 2.05 -1.38 1.49
N LEU A 101 2.62 -2.25 2.32
CA LEU A 101 3.44 -3.37 1.88
C LEU A 101 2.60 -4.65 1.92
N THR A 102 2.38 -5.25 0.76
CA THR A 102 1.65 -6.50 0.61
C THR A 102 2.61 -7.59 0.17
N LEU A 103 2.65 -8.71 0.92
CA LEU A 103 3.46 -9.86 0.57
C LEU A 103 2.58 -10.98 0.05
N LEU A 104 2.98 -11.52 -1.10
CA LEU A 104 2.25 -12.51 -1.86
C LEU A 104 3.08 -13.80 -1.91
N PRO A 105 2.46 -14.96 -1.68
CA PRO A 105 3.16 -16.23 -1.79
C PRO A 105 3.59 -16.48 -3.23
N GLN A 106 4.80 -17.02 -3.43
CA GLN A 106 5.31 -17.39 -4.75
C GLN A 106 4.70 -18.72 -5.22
N ILE A 107 3.43 -18.65 -5.65
CA ILE A 107 2.66 -19.79 -6.17
C ILE A 107 2.63 -19.79 -7.71
N SER A 108 2.31 -20.94 -8.30
CA SER A 108 2.13 -21.10 -9.75
C SER A 108 0.71 -21.57 -10.07
N PRO A 109 -0.10 -20.78 -10.81
CA PRO A 109 0.21 -19.47 -11.38
C PRO A 109 0.35 -18.36 -10.31
N PRO A 110 1.08 -17.25 -10.60
CA PRO A 110 1.20 -16.13 -9.67
C PRO A 110 -0.14 -15.53 -9.29
N PHE A 111 -0.21 -14.98 -8.08
CA PHE A 111 -1.41 -14.33 -7.59
C PHE A 111 -1.71 -13.06 -8.41
N ASN A 112 -2.93 -12.94 -8.95
CA ASN A 112 -3.35 -11.74 -9.65
C ASN A 112 -3.85 -10.69 -8.65
N VAL A 113 -3.04 -9.66 -8.39
CA VAL A 113 -3.33 -8.59 -7.43
C VAL A 113 -4.58 -7.79 -7.79
N SER A 114 -4.89 -7.64 -9.08
CA SER A 114 -6.11 -6.95 -9.53
C SER A 114 -7.40 -7.69 -9.16
N ASN A 115 -7.31 -8.95 -8.73
CA ASN A 115 -8.45 -9.70 -8.20
C ASN A 115 -8.65 -9.52 -6.68
N LEU A 116 -7.72 -8.85 -5.97
CA LEU A 116 -7.89 -8.58 -4.54
C LEU A 116 -9.00 -7.57 -4.33
N THR A 117 -10.04 -8.00 -3.63
CA THR A 117 -11.02 -7.10 -3.02
C THR A 117 -10.51 -6.60 -1.67
N PHE A 118 -11.10 -5.52 -1.17
CA PHE A 118 -10.82 -5.08 0.21
C PHE A 118 -11.16 -6.14 1.27
N GLU A 119 -12.17 -6.98 1.02
CA GLU A 119 -12.54 -8.10 1.88
C GLU A 119 -11.45 -9.18 1.87
N ASN A 120 -10.87 -9.49 0.71
CA ASN A 120 -9.77 -10.45 0.59
C ASN A 120 -8.51 -10.01 1.36
N MET A 121 -8.25 -8.71 1.44
CA MET A 121 -7.16 -8.17 2.27
C MET A 121 -7.42 -8.36 3.77
N TRP A 122 -8.69 -8.43 4.19
CA TRP A 122 -9.08 -8.74 5.56
C TRP A 122 -9.02 -10.24 5.85
N GLU A 123 -9.53 -11.07 4.95
CA GLU A 123 -9.55 -12.54 5.07
C GLU A 123 -8.26 -13.21 4.58
N TRP A 124 -7.13 -12.50 4.67
CA TRP A 124 -5.82 -12.91 4.16
C TRP A 124 -5.43 -14.35 4.47
N ARG A 125 -5.82 -14.86 5.66
CA ARG A 125 -5.54 -16.25 6.09
C ARG A 125 -6.14 -17.29 5.16
N GLN A 126 -7.37 -17.09 4.69
CA GLN A 126 -8.05 -18.05 3.83
C GLN A 126 -7.41 -18.13 2.44
N LEU A 127 -6.76 -17.04 2.01
CA LEU A 127 -6.11 -16.90 0.72
C LEU A 127 -4.59 -17.20 0.77
N GLY A 128 -4.06 -17.53 1.95
CA GLY A 128 -2.62 -17.73 2.15
C GLY A 128 -1.77 -16.48 1.93
N LEU A 129 -2.37 -15.29 2.03
CA LEU A 129 -1.71 -13.99 1.88
C LEU A 129 -1.10 -13.54 3.22
N SER A 130 -0.14 -12.61 3.21
CA SER A 130 0.18 -11.89 4.45
C SER A 130 -0.90 -10.84 4.72
N HIS A 131 -1.09 -10.46 5.99
CA HIS A 131 -1.77 -9.19 6.24
C HIS A 131 -0.85 -8.06 5.76
N PRO A 132 -1.38 -7.03 5.09
CA PRO A 132 -0.55 -5.93 4.66
C PRO A 132 0.05 -5.17 5.85
N ILE A 133 1.29 -4.69 5.70
CA ILE A 133 1.90 -3.74 6.64
C ILE A 133 1.59 -2.34 6.12
N TYR A 134 0.87 -1.54 6.90
CA TYR A 134 0.37 -0.24 6.47
C TYR A 134 0.73 0.88 7.44
N SER A 135 0.90 2.09 6.90
CA SER A 135 1.42 3.23 7.66
C SER A 135 0.37 4.11 8.34
N ALA A 136 -0.91 3.93 8.02
CA ALA A 136 -2.04 4.69 8.57
C ALA A 136 -3.22 3.76 8.80
N SER A 137 -3.97 3.96 9.90
CA SER A 137 -5.12 3.10 10.22
C SER A 137 -6.15 3.12 9.07
N LEU A 138 -6.47 1.95 8.51
CA LEU A 138 -7.43 1.83 7.41
C LEU A 138 -8.83 1.41 7.90
N VAL A 139 -9.01 1.29 9.22
CA VAL A 139 -10.29 0.94 9.84
C VAL A 139 -10.99 2.23 10.27
N ASP A 140 -12.20 2.46 9.73
CA ASP A 140 -13.10 3.49 10.28
C ASP A 140 -13.52 3.05 11.69
N HIS A 141 -13.26 3.88 12.69
CA HIS A 141 -13.66 3.64 14.08
C HIS A 141 -15.18 3.46 14.26
N LYS A 142 -16.01 3.75 13.25
CA LYS A 142 -17.47 3.67 13.33
C LYS A 142 -18.10 2.39 12.80
N SER A 143 -17.39 1.58 12.02
CA SER A 143 -17.85 0.26 11.61
C SER A 143 -16.67 -0.54 11.07
N SER A 144 -16.66 -1.85 11.31
CA SER A 144 -15.77 -2.81 10.64
C SER A 144 -16.10 -2.89 9.13
N GLY A 145 -15.95 -1.77 8.44
CA GLY A 145 -16.21 -1.50 7.03
C GLY A 145 -14.91 -1.19 6.26
N PRO A 146 -14.99 -1.03 4.93
CA PRO A 146 -13.93 -1.39 3.97
C PRO A 146 -12.60 -0.66 4.21
N TRP A 147 -11.49 -1.26 3.75
CA TRP A 147 -10.11 -0.74 3.64
C TRP A 147 -9.98 0.51 2.74
N ARG A 148 -11.03 1.31 2.67
CA ARG A 148 -11.21 2.52 1.89
C ARG A 148 -12.02 3.51 2.75
N PRO A 149 -11.39 4.19 3.71
CA PRO A 149 -12.09 5.15 4.55
C PRO A 149 -12.71 6.27 3.70
N GLU A 150 -14.02 6.47 3.83
CA GLU A 150 -14.77 7.52 3.11
C GLU A 150 -15.05 8.74 4.01
N SER A 151 -14.98 8.56 5.33
CA SER A 151 -15.17 9.62 6.31
C SER A 151 -14.42 9.29 7.61
N GLY A 152 -14.28 10.27 8.49
CA GLY A 152 -13.64 10.08 9.80
C GLY A 152 -12.21 10.58 9.87
N SER A 153 -11.48 10.09 10.87
CA SER A 153 -10.13 10.53 11.24
C SER A 153 -9.30 9.31 11.60
N SER A 154 -8.43 8.88 10.69
CA SER A 154 -7.53 7.76 10.91
C SER A 154 -6.12 8.26 11.26
N PRO A 155 -5.53 7.79 12.38
CA PRO A 155 -4.20 8.18 12.77
C PRO A 155 -3.12 7.49 11.91
N ASP A 156 -1.95 8.12 11.86
CA ASP A 156 -0.73 7.45 11.43
C ASP A 156 -0.33 6.35 12.42
N LEU A 157 0.10 5.21 11.89
CA LEU A 157 0.68 4.10 12.65
C LEU A 157 2.19 4.18 12.70
N PHE A 158 2.83 4.75 11.69
CA PHE A 158 4.25 5.02 11.68
C PHE A 158 4.50 6.51 11.90
N ASN A 159 5.54 6.85 12.65
CA ASN A 159 6.07 8.20 12.72
C ASN A 159 7.23 8.29 11.75
N PHE A 160 7.01 8.80 10.54
CA PHE A 160 8.08 8.94 9.57
C PHE A 160 8.29 10.38 9.11
N THR A 161 9.52 10.64 8.72
CA THR A 161 9.90 11.90 8.05
C THR A 161 10.03 11.66 6.56
N THR A 162 9.76 12.70 5.77
CA THR A 162 9.96 12.66 4.33
C THR A 162 10.94 13.75 3.94
N SER A 163 11.89 13.37 3.10
CA SER A 163 12.92 14.25 2.60
C SER A 163 13.12 13.96 1.12
N GLN A 164 13.51 14.97 0.36
CA GLN A 164 13.95 14.78 -1.02
C GLN A 164 15.47 14.65 -1.04
N VAL A 165 15.97 13.64 -1.75
CA VAL A 165 17.41 13.46 -2.00
C VAL A 165 17.83 14.14 -3.29
N SER A 166 19.13 14.42 -3.43
CA SER A 166 19.69 15.02 -4.65
C SER A 166 19.37 14.14 -5.87
N GLY A 167 18.68 14.72 -6.86
CA GLY A 167 18.20 13.98 -8.04
C GLY A 167 16.68 13.79 -8.09
N GLY A 168 15.94 14.24 -7.09
CA GLY A 168 14.48 14.31 -7.11
C GLY A 168 13.76 13.12 -6.46
N ALA A 169 14.48 12.04 -6.15
CA ALA A 169 13.92 10.91 -5.41
C ALA A 169 13.54 11.31 -3.97
N TYR A 170 12.61 10.57 -3.39
CA TYR A 170 12.13 10.77 -2.03
C TYR A 170 12.69 9.71 -1.10
N ASN A 171 12.97 10.10 0.14
CA ASN A 171 13.34 9.22 1.23
C ASN A 171 12.33 9.37 2.36
N ILE A 172 11.74 8.26 2.77
CA ILE A 172 10.85 8.13 3.92
C ILE A 172 11.51 7.22 4.93
N SER A 173 11.62 7.67 6.17
CA SER A 173 12.12 6.80 7.25
C SER A 173 11.38 7.08 8.54
N GLY A 174 11.01 6.01 9.25
CA GLY A 174 10.28 6.13 10.50
C GLY A 174 9.99 4.82 11.20
N THR A 175 9.49 4.95 12.41
CA THR A 175 9.26 3.86 13.36
C THR A 175 7.78 3.79 13.72
N LEU A 176 7.26 2.59 13.94
CA LEU A 176 5.90 2.37 14.42
C LEU A 176 5.65 3.12 15.73
N TYR A 177 4.51 3.80 15.84
CA TYR A 177 4.03 4.34 17.10
C TYR A 177 3.64 3.21 18.05
N SER A 178 4.10 3.31 19.31
CA SER A 178 3.60 2.43 20.36
C SER A 178 2.10 2.69 20.61
N HIS A 179 1.33 1.61 20.77
CA HIS A 179 -0.08 1.59 21.21
C HIS A 179 -1.12 2.39 20.38
N ARG A 180 -0.86 2.75 19.11
CA ARG A 180 -1.84 3.51 18.28
C ARG A 180 -2.86 2.67 17.49
N ASP A 181 -2.69 1.35 17.42
CA ASP A 181 -3.66 0.46 16.76
C ASP A 181 -3.92 -0.79 17.61
N PRO A 182 -5.16 -1.01 18.10
CA PRO A 182 -5.51 -2.23 18.82
C PRO A 182 -5.52 -3.50 17.92
N ALA A 183 -5.81 -3.38 16.61
CA ALA A 183 -5.94 -4.51 15.67
C ALA A 183 -4.60 -4.94 15.04
N GLY A 184 -3.70 -3.98 14.79
CA GLY A 184 -2.28 -4.18 14.50
C GLY A 184 -1.93 -4.50 13.03
N PRO A 185 -0.99 -3.78 12.39
CA PRO A 185 -0.59 -3.97 10.99
C PRO A 185 0.37 -5.17 10.77
N SER A 186 0.28 -6.21 11.60
CA SER A 186 1.47 -6.98 12.00
C SER A 186 1.52 -8.46 11.61
N TYR A 187 0.59 -9.00 10.82
CA TYR A 187 0.60 -10.44 10.52
C TYR A 187 1.32 -10.77 9.22
N PHE A 188 2.40 -11.52 9.31
CA PHE A 188 3.25 -11.85 8.16
C PHE A 188 2.72 -13.04 7.35
N GLY A 189 1.84 -13.85 7.93
CA GLY A 189 1.29 -15.05 7.29
C GLY A 189 1.64 -16.34 8.02
N ILE A 190 1.21 -17.47 7.43
CA ILE A 190 1.71 -18.80 7.79
C ILE A 190 2.93 -19.07 6.92
N LEU A 191 4.10 -19.20 7.55
CA LEU A 191 5.35 -19.54 6.85
C LEU A 191 5.57 -21.06 6.92
N SER A 192 5.29 -21.77 5.84
CA SER A 192 5.68 -23.17 5.67
C SER A 192 7.20 -23.33 5.63
N GLY A 193 7.71 -24.48 6.09
CA GLY A 193 9.14 -24.80 6.10
C GLY A 193 9.93 -24.16 7.24
N LEU A 194 9.28 -23.46 8.16
CA LEU A 194 9.91 -23.00 9.40
C LEU A 194 10.35 -24.21 10.24
N PRO A 195 11.59 -24.24 10.74
CA PRO A 195 12.03 -25.32 11.62
C PRO A 195 11.18 -25.36 12.90
N VAL A 196 10.91 -26.58 13.36
CA VAL A 196 10.10 -26.85 14.56
C VAL A 196 10.97 -27.50 15.64
N CYS A 197 10.66 -27.22 16.90
CA CYS A 197 11.39 -27.79 18.04
C CYS A 197 11.05 -29.28 18.27
N ASP A 198 9.80 -29.68 18.00
CA ASP A 198 9.30 -31.04 18.16
C ASP A 198 8.35 -31.40 17.02
N SER A 199 8.91 -32.01 15.96
CA SER A 199 8.14 -32.44 14.78
C SER A 199 7.11 -33.53 15.05
N SER A 200 7.18 -34.21 16.19
CA SER A 200 6.17 -35.19 16.60
C SER A 200 4.88 -34.53 17.11
N LYS A 201 4.96 -33.27 17.53
CA LYS A 201 3.84 -32.47 18.09
C LYS A 201 3.44 -31.31 17.20
N GLN A 202 4.37 -30.80 16.41
CA GLN A 202 4.21 -29.61 15.59
C GLN A 202 4.04 -29.98 14.12
N ALA A 203 3.08 -29.33 13.48
CA ALA A 203 2.87 -29.44 12.05
C ALA A 203 3.80 -28.46 11.31
N ASP A 204 3.90 -28.63 9.99
CA ASP A 204 4.58 -27.66 9.16
C ASP A 204 3.83 -26.32 9.16
N GLY A 205 4.59 -25.23 9.15
CA GLY A 205 4.04 -23.88 9.21
C GLY A 205 4.00 -23.27 10.61
N ALA A 206 4.29 -21.97 10.67
CA ALA A 206 4.02 -21.16 11.85
C ALA A 206 3.45 -19.79 11.47
N LEU A 207 2.58 -19.27 12.32
CA LEU A 207 2.10 -17.91 12.21
C LEU A 207 3.19 -16.97 12.70
N VAL A 208 3.65 -16.07 11.84
CA VAL A 208 4.60 -15.02 12.21
C VAL A 208 3.89 -13.68 12.35
N THR A 209 4.15 -13.00 13.46
CA THR A 209 3.59 -11.69 13.76
C THR A 209 4.71 -10.74 14.17
N MET A 210 4.73 -9.57 13.54
CA MET A 210 5.60 -8.47 13.90
C MET A 210 5.18 -7.89 15.25
N LEU A 211 6.10 -7.85 16.20
CA LEU A 211 5.84 -7.36 17.54
C LEU A 211 5.72 -5.83 17.54
N ARG A 212 4.74 -5.34 18.30
CA ARG A 212 4.36 -3.92 18.37
C ARG A 212 4.85 -3.28 19.66
N ASP A 213 4.71 -4.01 20.75
CA ASP A 213 5.05 -3.60 22.09
C ASP A 213 5.77 -4.77 22.78
N PRO A 214 6.86 -4.49 23.51
CA PRO A 214 7.54 -5.52 24.31
C PRO A 214 6.74 -5.82 25.57
N GLU A 215 6.59 -7.11 25.90
CA GLU A 215 6.05 -7.54 27.19
C GLU A 215 7.21 -7.90 28.15
N GLY A 216 7.17 -7.41 29.38
CA GLY A 216 8.09 -7.82 30.45
C GLY A 216 9.56 -7.42 30.25
N GLU A 217 10.49 -8.33 30.57
CA GLU A 217 11.95 -8.12 30.54
C GLU A 217 12.54 -8.01 29.11
N ALA A 218 11.70 -8.07 28.07
CA ALA A 218 12.06 -8.05 26.65
C ALA A 218 12.60 -6.70 26.12
N LEU A 219 12.65 -5.65 26.95
CA LEU A 219 12.91 -4.27 26.52
C LEU A 219 14.31 -4.06 25.90
N GLY A 220 15.31 -4.85 26.29
CA GLY A 220 16.70 -4.64 25.88
C GLY A 220 17.03 -5.09 24.45
N GLU A 221 16.37 -6.13 23.95
CA GLU A 221 16.61 -6.73 22.62
C GLU A 221 15.43 -6.53 21.66
N PHE A 222 14.36 -5.88 22.12
CA PHE A 222 13.22 -5.56 21.30
C PHE A 222 13.50 -4.40 20.34
N GLN A 223 13.15 -4.59 19.07
CA GLN A 223 13.23 -3.59 18.02
C GLN A 223 11.82 -3.21 17.54
N TYR A 224 11.43 -1.96 17.81
CA TYR A 224 10.22 -1.40 17.20
C TYR A 224 10.35 -1.44 15.67
N PRO A 225 9.26 -1.77 14.94
CA PRO A 225 9.28 -1.79 13.48
C PRO A 225 9.75 -0.45 12.93
N HIS A 226 10.87 -0.48 12.22
CA HIS A 226 11.49 0.66 11.60
C HIS A 226 11.56 0.44 10.09
N THR A 227 11.11 1.42 9.32
CA THR A 227 11.10 1.39 7.86
C THR A 227 11.97 2.48 7.28
N SER A 228 12.62 2.17 6.15
CA SER A 228 13.30 3.13 5.29
C SER A 228 12.93 2.83 3.84
N ILE A 229 12.47 3.84 3.13
CA ILE A 229 11.93 3.75 1.77
C ILE A 229 12.53 4.86 0.94
N GLN A 230 13.33 4.51 -0.07
CA GLN A 230 13.80 5.46 -1.06
C GLN A 230 13.14 5.16 -2.40
N PHE A 231 12.39 6.10 -2.97
CA PHE A 231 11.63 5.87 -4.19
C PHE A 231 11.63 7.07 -5.13
N ASP A 232 11.45 6.80 -6.41
CA ASP A 232 11.28 7.78 -7.48
C ASP A 232 10.26 7.28 -8.51
N ASN A 233 10.14 7.97 -9.65
CA ASN A 233 9.19 7.58 -10.69
C ASN A 233 9.58 6.31 -11.48
N LYS A 234 10.50 5.47 -10.98
CA LYS A 234 10.96 4.25 -11.64
C LYS A 234 11.23 3.10 -10.68
N THR A 235 11.80 3.39 -9.52
CA THR A 235 12.38 2.39 -8.62
C THR A 235 12.07 2.69 -7.18
N VAL A 236 12.17 1.64 -6.35
CA VAL A 236 12.11 1.77 -4.90
C VAL A 236 13.15 0.87 -4.24
N ASN A 237 13.72 1.31 -3.14
CA ASN A 237 14.44 0.49 -2.18
C ASN A 237 13.70 0.53 -0.86
N PHE A 238 13.50 -0.64 -0.25
CA PHE A 238 12.75 -0.78 0.98
C PHE A 238 13.52 -1.62 1.99
N THR A 239 13.49 -1.16 3.24
CA THR A 239 13.97 -1.92 4.40
C THR A 239 12.96 -1.84 5.53
N LEU A 240 12.66 -2.98 6.16
CA LEU A 240 11.94 -3.08 7.43
C LEU A 240 12.74 -3.91 8.42
N ASP A 241 13.02 -3.36 9.59
CA ASP A 241 13.59 -4.07 10.73
C ASP A 241 12.61 -4.06 11.89
N ALA A 242 12.35 -5.21 12.49
CA ALA A 242 11.41 -5.35 13.59
C ALA A 242 11.76 -6.55 14.46
N SER A 243 11.15 -6.65 15.64
CA SER A 243 11.03 -7.93 16.33
C SER A 243 9.78 -8.69 15.86
N PHE A 244 9.79 -10.02 15.99
CA PHE A 244 8.63 -10.88 15.71
C PHE A 244 8.40 -11.89 16.83
N HIS A 245 7.18 -12.40 16.90
CA HIS A 245 6.88 -13.68 17.52
C HIS A 245 6.36 -14.66 16.45
N SER A 246 6.66 -15.93 16.63
CA SER A 246 6.17 -17.01 15.79
C SER A 246 5.47 -18.04 16.66
N THR A 247 4.25 -18.40 16.27
CA THR A 247 3.45 -19.43 16.95
C THR A 247 3.31 -20.63 16.02
N SER A 248 3.92 -21.73 16.41
CA SER A 248 3.90 -22.98 15.66
C SER A 248 2.50 -23.59 15.53
N ASN A 249 2.23 -24.20 14.37
CA ASN A 249 1.07 -25.06 14.20
C ASN A 249 1.30 -26.38 14.97
N VAL A 250 0.26 -26.88 15.64
CA VAL A 250 0.29 -28.17 16.34
C VAL A 250 -0.54 -29.19 15.57
N HIS A 251 -0.14 -30.47 15.62
CA HIS A 251 -0.95 -31.55 15.03
C HIS A 251 -2.32 -31.59 15.72
N GLU A 252 -3.40 -31.86 14.98
CA GLU A 252 -4.77 -31.87 15.51
C GLU A 252 -4.96 -32.80 16.72
N ASN A 253 -4.17 -33.89 16.78
CA ASN A 253 -4.23 -34.89 17.87
C ASN A 253 -3.26 -34.59 19.03
N SER A 254 -2.56 -33.47 19.00
CA SER A 254 -1.60 -33.08 20.02
C SER A 254 -2.29 -32.29 21.13
N THR A 255 -2.17 -32.75 22.38
CA THR A 255 -2.59 -31.96 23.57
C THR A 255 -1.54 -30.92 23.96
N SER A 256 -0.55 -30.68 23.10
CA SER A 256 0.57 -29.79 23.40
C SER A 256 0.17 -28.35 23.16
N GLU A 257 0.58 -27.48 24.06
CA GLU A 257 0.44 -26.05 23.84
C GLU A 257 1.33 -25.59 22.68
N HIS A 258 0.93 -24.52 22.00
CA HIS A 258 1.74 -23.90 20.96
C HIS A 258 3.12 -23.53 21.52
N ILE A 259 4.16 -23.78 20.72
CA ILE A 259 5.49 -23.24 21.00
C ILE A 259 5.57 -21.88 20.33
N THR A 260 5.87 -20.89 21.14
CA THR A 260 6.14 -19.52 20.71
C THR A 260 7.65 -19.31 20.71
N VAL A 261 8.17 -18.64 19.68
CA VAL A 261 9.56 -18.18 19.64
C VAL A 261 9.57 -16.73 19.19
N SER A 262 10.55 -15.97 19.67
CA SER A 262 10.68 -14.54 19.36
C SER A 262 12.07 -14.23 18.83
N GLY A 263 12.19 -13.16 18.07
CA GLY A 263 13.46 -12.81 17.43
C GLY A 263 13.39 -11.55 16.58
N LEU A 264 14.33 -11.42 15.64
CA LEU A 264 14.42 -10.28 14.71
C LEU A 264 13.91 -10.66 13.32
N LEU A 265 13.11 -9.78 12.75
CA LEU A 265 12.52 -9.83 11.42
C LEU A 265 13.17 -8.75 10.56
N ARG A 266 13.69 -9.15 9.40
CA ARG A 266 14.21 -8.22 8.38
C ARG A 266 13.51 -8.47 7.05
N VAL A 267 13.01 -7.40 6.43
CA VAL A 267 12.48 -7.44 5.06
C VAL A 267 13.25 -6.47 4.19
N ARG A 268 13.73 -6.93 3.04
CA ARG A 268 14.56 -6.13 2.12
C ARG A 268 14.15 -6.39 0.67
N PHE A 269 14.04 -5.33 -0.13
CA PHE A 269 13.91 -5.44 -1.58
C PHE A 269 14.28 -4.15 -2.31
N SER A 270 14.55 -4.33 -3.60
CA SER A 270 14.53 -3.28 -4.62
C SER A 270 13.44 -3.61 -5.62
N GLY A 271 12.58 -2.64 -5.91
CA GLY A 271 11.41 -2.80 -6.77
C GLY A 271 11.43 -1.86 -7.97
N VAL A 272 10.56 -2.18 -8.93
CA VAL A 272 10.35 -1.41 -10.15
C VAL A 272 8.91 -0.93 -10.20
N LEU A 273 8.70 0.30 -10.67
CA LEU A 273 7.38 0.89 -10.82
C LEU A 273 6.52 0.06 -11.77
N ASP A 274 5.33 -0.27 -11.30
CA ASP A 274 4.24 -0.77 -12.14
C ASP A 274 3.57 0.41 -12.83
N ALA A 275 4.11 0.80 -13.99
CA ALA A 275 3.58 1.91 -14.78
C ALA A 275 2.13 1.67 -15.21
N TYR A 276 1.69 0.42 -15.35
CA TYR A 276 0.32 0.13 -15.78
C TYR A 276 -0.71 0.51 -14.71
N HIS A 277 -0.36 0.38 -13.43
CA HIS A 277 -1.23 0.67 -12.29
C HIS A 277 -0.87 1.94 -11.50
N SER A 278 0.12 2.73 -11.94
CA SER A 278 0.63 3.88 -11.17
C SER A 278 0.31 5.23 -11.81
N ASP A 279 -0.02 6.19 -10.95
CA ASP A 279 -0.10 7.59 -11.34
C ASP A 279 1.31 8.20 -11.48
N THR A 280 1.43 9.26 -12.28
CA THR A 280 2.73 9.90 -12.51
C THR A 280 3.18 10.70 -11.28
N LEU A 281 4.24 10.24 -10.62
CA LEU A 281 4.89 10.93 -9.50
C LEU A 281 5.64 12.20 -9.98
N SER A 282 5.33 13.35 -9.39
CA SER A 282 6.10 14.59 -9.51
C SER A 282 7.32 14.54 -8.60
N LEU A 283 8.49 14.90 -9.13
CA LEU A 283 9.76 14.98 -8.39
C LEU A 283 10.18 16.43 -8.11
N LYS A 284 9.26 17.39 -8.24
CA LYS A 284 9.60 18.83 -8.17
C LYS A 284 9.46 19.42 -6.77
N ASP A 285 8.57 18.85 -5.98
CA ASP A 285 8.20 19.39 -4.68
C ASP A 285 8.91 18.62 -3.56
N ASN A 286 9.06 19.25 -2.38
CA ASN A 286 9.67 18.61 -1.21
C ASN A 286 8.82 17.45 -0.64
N THR A 287 7.56 17.36 -1.06
CA THR A 287 6.60 16.34 -0.69
C THR A 287 6.13 15.59 -1.94
N PRO A 288 5.98 14.26 -1.90
CA PRO A 288 5.46 13.48 -3.03
C PRO A 288 4.07 13.97 -3.46
N THR A 289 3.89 14.22 -4.75
CA THR A 289 2.59 14.56 -5.35
C THR A 289 2.41 13.79 -6.65
N TRP A 290 1.17 13.43 -6.98
CA TRP A 290 0.85 12.65 -8.17
C TRP A 290 -0.03 13.43 -9.14
N LEU A 291 0.31 13.35 -10.42
CA LEU A 291 -0.63 13.67 -11.48
C LEU A 291 -1.52 12.45 -11.69
N ARG A 292 -2.83 12.62 -11.51
CA ARG A 292 -3.82 11.56 -11.71
C ARG A 292 -3.88 11.20 -13.20
N THR A 293 -3.41 10.00 -13.53
CA THR A 293 -3.29 9.54 -14.92
C THR A 293 -4.03 8.23 -15.16
N VAL A 294 -4.13 7.37 -14.15
CA VAL A 294 -4.84 6.10 -14.25
C VAL A 294 -6.35 6.33 -14.38
N GLY A 295 -6.92 5.89 -15.51
CA GLY A 295 -8.34 6.11 -15.84
C GLY A 295 -8.68 7.48 -16.44
N PHE A 296 -7.70 8.35 -16.68
CA PHE A 296 -7.91 9.71 -17.22
C PHE A 296 -7.49 9.87 -18.69
N SER A 297 -7.08 8.80 -19.37
CA SER A 297 -6.70 8.78 -20.79
C SER A 297 -5.62 9.80 -21.21
N ASN A 298 -4.77 10.22 -20.27
CA ASN A 298 -3.70 11.20 -20.48
C ASN A 298 -2.29 10.58 -20.47
N ASP A 299 -2.17 9.30 -20.15
CA ASP A 299 -0.93 8.52 -20.18
C ASP A 299 -1.18 7.15 -20.82
N SER A 300 -0.48 6.87 -21.92
CA SER A 300 -0.62 5.63 -22.68
C SER A 300 -0.01 4.41 -21.99
N SER A 301 0.79 4.60 -20.95
CA SER A 301 1.36 3.50 -20.17
C SER A 301 0.39 2.93 -19.13
N ASN A 302 -0.68 3.67 -18.80
CA ASN A 302 -1.63 3.31 -17.74
C ASN A 302 -2.82 2.49 -18.25
N ILE A 303 -3.39 1.71 -17.34
CA ILE A 303 -4.72 1.13 -17.50
C ILE A 303 -5.78 2.23 -17.61
N GLY A 304 -6.80 1.97 -18.43
CA GLY A 304 -7.87 2.93 -18.70
C GLY A 304 -7.48 4.00 -19.73
N TYR A 305 -6.34 3.85 -20.42
CA TYR A 305 -6.03 4.64 -21.61
C TYR A 305 -6.83 4.15 -22.82
N LEU A 306 -7.58 5.06 -23.44
CA LEU A 306 -8.29 4.81 -24.70
C LEU A 306 -7.79 5.80 -25.77
N GLU A 307 -7.15 5.30 -26.83
CA GLU A 307 -6.64 6.11 -27.96
C GLU A 307 -7.75 6.97 -28.64
N SER A 308 -9.02 6.59 -28.47
CA SER A 308 -10.17 7.30 -29.02
C SER A 308 -10.84 8.22 -28.00
N SER A 309 -10.16 9.27 -27.56
CA SER A 309 -10.83 10.47 -27.04
C SER A 309 -10.06 11.72 -27.43
N ALA A 310 -10.54 12.38 -28.49
CA ALA A 310 -10.10 13.70 -28.89
C ALA A 310 -10.39 14.68 -27.74
N GLY A 311 -9.39 14.94 -26.92
CA GLY A 311 -9.49 15.92 -25.84
C GLY A 311 -8.37 15.76 -24.84
N LYS A 312 -7.16 16.23 -25.18
CA LYS A 312 -6.15 16.58 -24.17
C LYS A 312 -6.79 17.59 -23.21
N LEU A 313 -7.28 17.12 -22.07
CA LEU A 313 -7.67 17.99 -20.95
C LEU A 313 -6.40 18.54 -20.34
N TYR A 314 -5.93 19.66 -20.90
CA TYR A 314 -5.02 20.54 -20.19
C TYR A 314 -5.74 21.00 -18.92
N LEU A 315 -5.21 20.63 -17.75
CA LEU A 315 -5.45 21.33 -16.48
C LEU A 315 -4.90 22.76 -16.65
N GLY A 316 -5.67 23.60 -17.35
CA GLY A 316 -5.43 25.01 -17.55
C GLY A 316 -6.37 25.79 -16.65
N ILE A 317 -5.77 26.48 -15.68
CA ILE A 317 -6.37 27.47 -14.79
C ILE A 317 -7.49 28.24 -15.51
N ALA A 318 -8.70 28.24 -14.94
CA ALA A 318 -9.84 28.96 -15.47
C ALA A 318 -9.58 30.48 -15.48
N LEU A 319 -9.17 31.01 -16.63
CA LEU A 319 -9.25 32.43 -16.95
C LEU A 319 -10.32 32.57 -18.04
N PRO A 320 -11.49 33.21 -17.76
CA PRO A 320 -12.51 33.40 -18.77
C PRO A 320 -12.01 34.42 -19.79
N SER A 321 -11.55 33.94 -20.95
CA SER A 321 -11.26 34.78 -22.10
C SER A 321 -12.55 34.97 -22.89
N ILE A 322 -13.22 36.11 -22.67
CA ILE A 322 -14.33 36.56 -23.50
C ILE A 322 -13.76 36.94 -24.88
N VAL A 323 -14.10 36.18 -25.91
CA VAL A 323 -13.88 36.58 -27.31
C VAL A 323 -15.14 37.27 -27.81
N THR A 324 -15.12 38.60 -27.85
CA THR A 324 -16.16 39.42 -28.47
C THR A 324 -15.88 39.50 -29.98
N ILE A 325 -16.67 38.81 -30.81
CA ILE A 325 -16.64 39.01 -32.27
C ILE A 325 -17.57 40.17 -32.60
N LEU A 326 -17.00 41.33 -32.94
CA LEU A 326 -17.74 42.48 -33.45
C LEU A 326 -18.04 42.24 -34.94
N ALA A 327 -19.31 42.00 -35.29
CA ALA A 327 -19.73 41.97 -36.69
C ALA A 327 -19.87 43.41 -37.21
N VAL A 328 -18.94 43.86 -38.05
CA VAL A 328 -19.07 45.09 -38.84
C VAL A 328 -19.90 44.77 -40.07
N VAL A 329 -21.11 45.33 -40.17
CA VAL A 329 -21.91 45.28 -41.40
C VAL A 329 -21.61 46.52 -42.21
N THR A 330 -20.85 46.37 -43.30
CA THR A 330 -20.78 47.39 -44.36
C THR A 330 -21.96 47.18 -45.29
N THR A 331 -22.95 48.09 -45.24
CA THR A 331 -23.94 48.21 -46.31
C THR A 331 -23.35 49.07 -47.42
N ALA A 332 -23.08 48.47 -48.57
CA ALA A 332 -22.91 49.16 -49.83
C ALA A 332 -24.19 48.95 -50.67
N LEU A 333 -24.64 50.07 -51.24
CA LEU A 333 -25.79 50.31 -52.14
C LEU A 333 -27.17 50.47 -51.49
#